data_AF-B0JU48-F1
#
_entry.id   AF-B0JU48-F1
#
_cell.length_a   1.000
_cell.length_b   1.000
_cell.length_c   1.000
_cell.angle_alpha   90.00
_cell.angle_beta   90.00
_cell.angle_gamma   90.00
#
_symmetry.space_group_name_H-M   'P 1'
#
loop_
_entity.id
_entity.type
_entity.pdbx_description
1 polymer ?
#
loop_
_entity_poly.entity_id
_entity_poly.type
_entity_poly.pdbx_seq_one_letter_code
_entity_poly.pdbx_strand_id
1 'polypeptide(L)'
;MKTDSIFYRLFETFPESFFDLLNLPPETVNHYQFSSLEVKQLAFRLDGVFLPDNLNEPIYFVEVQFQKDERFYSRFFSEIFLYFHQSESNNNWQGVIIHPHPGIENSPKSRYQEFFESGRVNCYYLNQLDEGDSLGVKVLQLIVESEPNTGSISPLQ
;
A
#
# COMPACT_ATOMS: atom_id res chain seq x y z
N MET A 1 -1.58 -11.79 6.81
CA MET A 1 -2.89 -11.76 7.55
C MET A 1 -2.84 -10.93 8.84
N LYS A 2 -1.95 -11.20 9.82
CA LYS A 2 -1.93 -10.37 11.05
C LYS A 2 -1.41 -8.95 10.79
N THR A 3 -0.34 -8.81 10.04
CA THR A 3 0.30 -7.52 9.75
C THR A 3 -0.58 -6.65 8.87
N ASP A 4 -1.23 -7.22 7.86
CA ASP A 4 -2.21 -6.54 6.99
C ASP A 4 -3.34 -5.89 7.82
N SER A 5 -3.83 -6.58 8.87
CA SER A 5 -4.85 -6.03 9.77
C SER A 5 -4.36 -4.87 10.65
N ILE A 6 -3.05 -4.82 10.96
CA ILE A 6 -2.45 -3.73 11.74
C ILE A 6 -2.31 -2.49 10.86
N PHE A 7 -1.85 -2.62 9.62
CA PHE A 7 -1.77 -1.50 8.68
C PHE A 7 -3.13 -0.95 8.32
N TYR A 8 -4.12 -1.82 8.10
CA TYR A 8 -5.50 -1.38 7.91
C TYR A 8 -5.98 -0.51 9.08
N ARG A 9 -5.81 -1.02 10.31
CA ARG A 9 -6.22 -0.28 11.52
C ARG A 9 -5.42 1.00 11.72
N LEU A 10 -4.15 1.00 11.34
CA LEU A 10 -3.31 2.20 11.38
C LEU A 10 -3.89 3.26 10.44
N PHE A 11 -4.15 2.94 9.18
CA PHE A 11 -4.69 3.91 8.22
C PHE A 11 -6.11 4.35 8.56
N GLU A 12 -6.92 3.48 9.18
CA GLU A 12 -8.23 3.85 9.70
C GLU A 12 -8.16 4.82 10.89
N THR A 13 -7.14 4.70 11.75
CA THR A 13 -7.02 5.51 12.98
C THR A 13 -6.13 6.74 12.81
N PHE A 14 -5.14 6.67 11.94
CA PHE A 14 -4.11 7.67 11.70
C PHE A 14 -3.77 7.74 10.20
N PRO A 15 -4.71 8.18 9.36
CA PRO A 15 -4.57 8.24 7.90
C PRO A 15 -3.43 9.17 7.44
N GLU A 16 -3.04 10.16 8.25
CA GLU A 16 -1.91 11.06 8.02
C GLU A 16 -0.63 10.27 7.73
N SER A 17 -0.44 9.11 8.38
CA SER A 17 0.72 8.26 8.19
C SER A 17 0.93 7.82 6.74
N PHE A 18 -0.15 7.67 5.99
CA PHE A 18 -0.09 7.35 4.56
C PHE A 18 0.39 8.54 3.73
N PHE A 19 -0.13 9.75 3.98
CA PHE A 19 0.24 10.95 3.22
C PHE A 19 1.66 11.43 3.54
N ASP A 20 2.08 11.24 4.79
CA ASP A 20 3.46 11.39 5.22
C ASP A 20 4.42 10.51 4.40
N LEU A 21 4.07 9.23 4.19
CA LEU A 21 4.85 8.30 3.36
C LEU A 21 5.01 8.82 1.92
N LEU A 22 3.98 9.45 1.38
CA LEU A 22 3.99 10.04 0.05
C LEU A 22 4.72 11.40 -0.01
N ASN A 23 5.21 11.91 1.12
CA ASN A 23 5.76 13.26 1.26
C ASN A 23 4.79 14.35 0.78
N LEU A 24 3.49 14.15 0.99
CA LEU A 24 2.46 15.13 0.67
C LEU A 24 2.19 16.07 1.85
N PRO A 25 1.64 17.27 1.63
CA PRO A 25 1.29 18.18 2.72
C PRO A 25 0.35 17.51 3.74
N PRO A 26 0.52 17.72 5.06
CA PRO A 26 -0.31 17.07 6.09
C PRO A 26 -1.81 17.32 5.92
N GLU A 27 -2.17 18.51 5.45
CA GLU A 27 -3.55 18.93 5.16
C GLU A 27 -4.22 18.07 4.07
N THR A 28 -3.45 17.36 3.23
CA THR A 28 -3.98 16.53 2.14
C THR A 28 -4.96 15.49 2.66
N VAL A 29 -4.70 14.91 3.84
CA VAL A 29 -5.59 13.90 4.45
C VAL A 29 -7.01 14.41 4.66
N ASN A 30 -7.17 15.72 4.89
CA ASN A 30 -8.47 16.35 5.16
C ASN A 30 -9.42 16.30 3.96
N HIS A 31 -8.90 15.90 2.79
CA HIS A 31 -9.65 15.75 1.54
C HIS A 31 -9.87 14.28 1.14
N TYR A 32 -9.56 13.34 2.04
CA TYR A 32 -9.60 11.92 1.77
C TYR A 32 -10.32 11.12 2.86
N GLN A 33 -11.01 10.07 2.42
CA GLN A 33 -11.62 9.08 3.28
C GLN A 33 -10.97 7.72 3.04
N PHE A 34 -10.51 7.07 4.11
CA PHE A 34 -10.00 5.71 4.05
C PHE A 34 -11.15 4.69 4.12
N SER A 35 -11.11 3.67 3.27
CA SER A 35 -12.05 2.55 3.26
C SER A 35 -11.35 1.26 2.82
N SER A 36 -11.79 0.11 3.32
CA SER A 36 -11.63 -1.16 2.60
C SER A 36 -12.85 -1.38 1.71
N LEU A 37 -12.65 -2.02 0.56
CA LEU A 37 -13.75 -2.37 -0.34
C LEU A 37 -13.74 -3.87 -0.57
N GLU A 38 -14.77 -4.54 -0.06
CA GLU A 38 -15.00 -5.96 -0.29
C GLU A 38 -16.17 -6.15 -1.26
N VAL A 39 -15.87 -6.65 -2.45
CA VAL A 39 -16.89 -6.98 -3.45
C VAL A 39 -17.24 -8.46 -3.34
N LYS A 40 -18.43 -8.72 -2.78
CA LYS A 40 -18.92 -10.06 -2.45
C LYS A 40 -19.07 -11.01 -3.65
N GLN A 41 -19.29 -10.49 -4.86
CA GLN A 41 -19.56 -11.33 -6.03
C GLN A 41 -18.33 -12.05 -6.61
N LEU A 42 -17.11 -11.55 -6.32
CA LEU A 42 -15.87 -12.11 -6.89
C LEU A 42 -14.82 -12.48 -5.83
N ALA A 43 -15.21 -12.57 -4.54
CA ALA A 43 -14.29 -12.77 -3.41
C ALA A 43 -13.12 -11.78 -3.44
N PHE A 44 -13.47 -10.54 -3.75
CA PHE A 44 -12.58 -9.49 -4.14
C PHE A 44 -12.39 -8.48 -3.02
N ARG A 45 -11.15 -8.12 -2.70
CA ARG A 45 -10.85 -7.20 -1.60
C ARG A 45 -9.76 -6.23 -2.03
N LEU A 46 -10.06 -4.94 -1.93
CA LEU A 46 -9.06 -3.89 -1.88
C LEU A 46 -8.85 -3.57 -0.40
N ASP A 47 -7.68 -3.93 0.11
CA ASP A 47 -7.42 -3.88 1.54
C ASP A 47 -7.26 -2.43 2.05
N GLY A 48 -6.85 -1.49 1.19
CA GLY A 48 -6.86 -0.06 1.49
C GLY A 48 -7.15 0.82 0.28
N VAL A 49 -8.14 1.71 0.42
CA VAL A 49 -8.48 2.71 -0.59
C VAL A 49 -8.65 4.06 0.09
N PHE A 50 -7.90 5.07 -0.37
CA PHE A 50 -8.16 6.46 -0.02
C PHE A 50 -8.96 7.11 -1.15
N LEU A 51 -10.21 7.44 -0.87
CA LEU A 51 -11.12 8.10 -1.80
C LEU A 51 -11.08 9.61 -1.57
N PRO A 52 -10.82 10.43 -2.60
CA PRO A 52 -10.85 11.87 -2.48
C PRO A 52 -12.29 12.40 -2.42
N ASP A 53 -12.47 13.55 -1.77
CA ASP A 53 -13.76 14.25 -1.72
C ASP A 53 -14.15 14.94 -3.05
N ASN A 54 -13.23 14.99 -4.03
CA ASN A 54 -13.45 15.64 -5.33
C ASN A 54 -12.84 14.85 -6.49
N LEU A 55 -13.22 15.20 -7.74
CA LEU A 55 -12.83 14.47 -8.96
C LEU A 55 -11.42 14.80 -9.48
N ASN A 56 -10.79 15.88 -9.01
CA ASN A 56 -9.50 16.33 -9.52
C ASN A 56 -8.32 15.60 -8.85
N GLU A 57 -8.54 15.10 -7.64
CA GLU A 57 -7.56 14.35 -6.88
C GLU A 57 -7.62 12.85 -7.23
N PRO A 58 -6.49 12.12 -7.16
CA PRO A 58 -6.46 10.71 -7.49
C PRO A 58 -7.05 9.85 -6.35
N ILE A 59 -7.65 8.72 -6.72
CA ILE A 59 -7.87 7.61 -5.77
C ILE A 59 -6.52 6.94 -5.49
N TYR A 60 -6.19 6.69 -4.23
CA TYR A 60 -5.04 5.86 -3.88
C TYR A 60 -5.49 4.45 -3.52
N PHE A 61 -4.98 3.47 -4.27
CA PHE A 61 -5.10 2.05 -3.92
C PHE A 61 -3.83 1.63 -3.20
N VAL A 62 -3.99 1.12 -1.98
CA VAL A 62 -2.88 0.83 -1.07
C VAL A 62 -2.85 -0.65 -0.77
N GLU A 63 -1.71 -1.27 -0.99
CA GLU A 63 -1.46 -2.66 -0.64
C GLU A 63 -0.19 -2.78 0.19
N VAL A 64 -0.28 -3.55 1.28
CA VAL A 64 0.83 -3.79 2.17
C VAL A 64 1.21 -5.26 2.13
N GLN A 65 2.39 -5.56 1.58
CA GLN A 65 2.77 -6.93 1.23
C GLN A 65 4.04 -7.36 1.97
N PHE A 66 3.87 -8.19 3.00
CA PHE A 66 4.94 -8.75 3.84
C PHE A 66 5.47 -10.10 3.37
N GLN A 67 4.76 -10.76 2.44
CA GLN A 67 5.12 -12.09 1.97
C GLN A 67 5.46 -12.07 0.48
N LYS A 68 6.31 -13.00 0.06
CA LYS A 68 6.56 -13.22 -1.36
C LYS A 68 5.28 -13.72 -2.01
N ASP A 69 4.89 -13.08 -3.10
CA ASP A 69 3.76 -13.49 -3.94
C ASP A 69 4.12 -13.14 -5.39
N GLU A 70 4.27 -14.17 -6.23
CA GLU A 70 4.60 -14.04 -7.66
C GLU A 70 3.43 -13.54 -8.50
N ARG A 71 2.21 -13.57 -7.95
CA ARG A 71 0.97 -13.12 -8.60
C ARG A 71 0.49 -11.78 -8.07
N PHE A 72 1.18 -11.17 -7.11
CA PHE A 72 0.78 -9.94 -6.44
C PHE A 72 0.30 -8.88 -7.43
N TYR A 73 1.15 -8.47 -8.38
CA TYR A 73 0.77 -7.43 -9.34
C TYR A 73 -0.43 -7.83 -10.21
N SER A 74 -0.52 -9.10 -10.63
CA SER A 74 -1.67 -9.54 -11.40
C SER A 74 -2.98 -9.44 -10.62
N ARG A 75 -2.95 -9.73 -9.31
CA ARG A 75 -4.10 -9.54 -8.42
C ARG A 75 -4.40 -8.05 -8.25
N PHE A 76 -3.41 -7.27 -7.84
CA PHE A 76 -3.53 -5.82 -7.59
C PHE A 76 -4.09 -5.05 -8.79
N PHE A 77 -3.58 -5.31 -10.01
CA PHE A 77 -4.09 -4.63 -11.19
C PHE A 77 -5.47 -5.11 -11.62
N SER A 78 -5.74 -6.42 -11.52
CA SER A 78 -7.11 -6.93 -11.73
C SER A 78 -8.07 -6.28 -10.75
N GLU A 79 -7.59 -6.02 -9.53
CA GLU A 79 -8.35 -5.38 -8.48
C GLU A 79 -8.72 -3.93 -8.77
N ILE A 80 -7.74 -3.13 -9.12
CA ILE A 80 -7.98 -1.73 -9.51
C ILE A 80 -8.94 -1.64 -10.70
N PHE A 81 -8.75 -2.46 -11.74
CA PHE A 81 -9.61 -2.39 -12.93
C PHE A 81 -11.03 -2.92 -12.70
N LEU A 82 -11.20 -3.91 -11.82
CA LEU A 82 -12.53 -4.34 -11.42
C LEU A 82 -13.27 -3.27 -10.64
N TYR A 83 -12.57 -2.55 -9.74
CA TYR A 83 -13.15 -1.40 -9.05
C TYR A 83 -13.66 -0.36 -10.06
N PHE A 84 -12.85 0.01 -11.06
CA PHE A 84 -13.28 0.96 -12.09
C PHE A 84 -14.42 0.45 -12.96
N HIS A 85 -14.49 -0.86 -13.21
CA HIS A 85 -15.60 -1.44 -13.95
C HIS A 85 -16.95 -1.30 -13.21
N GLN A 86 -16.91 -1.25 -11.86
CA GLN A 86 -18.10 -1.19 -11.01
C GLN A 86 -18.40 0.22 -10.49
N SER A 87 -17.43 1.13 -10.54
CA SER A 87 -17.53 2.50 -10.06
C SER A 87 -17.93 3.46 -11.20
N GLU A 88 -18.73 4.48 -10.88
CA GLU A 88 -19.03 5.60 -11.80
C GLU A 88 -18.01 6.75 -11.67
N SER A 89 -17.03 6.63 -10.78
CA SER A 89 -16.00 7.65 -10.57
C SER A 89 -15.09 7.78 -11.79
N ASN A 90 -14.87 9.02 -12.21
CA ASN A 90 -13.90 9.39 -13.25
C ASN A 90 -12.59 9.96 -12.66
N ASN A 91 -12.33 9.74 -11.37
CA ASN A 91 -11.07 10.15 -10.75
C ASN A 91 -9.89 9.48 -11.46
N ASN A 92 -8.77 10.20 -11.53
CA ASN A 92 -7.49 9.55 -11.79
C ASN A 92 -7.11 8.63 -10.62
N TRP A 93 -6.00 7.89 -10.72
CA TRP A 93 -5.57 7.00 -9.65
C TRP A 93 -4.07 6.80 -9.56
N GLN A 94 -3.64 6.39 -8.37
CA GLN A 94 -2.28 5.93 -8.08
C GLN A 94 -2.32 4.64 -7.24
N GLY A 95 -1.36 3.75 -7.50
CA GLY A 95 -1.12 2.57 -6.68
C GLY A 95 0.07 2.79 -5.75
N VAL A 96 -0.10 2.44 -4.48
CA VAL A 96 0.94 2.56 -3.46
C VAL A 96 1.14 1.20 -2.83
N ILE A 97 2.32 0.63 -3.04
CA ILE A 97 2.68 -0.68 -2.53
C ILE A 97 3.71 -0.50 -1.44
N ILE A 98 3.43 -1.06 -0.26
CA ILE A 98 4.29 -0.94 0.90
C ILE A 98 4.87 -2.32 1.20
N HIS A 99 6.19 -2.41 1.19
CA HIS A 99 6.95 -3.60 1.53
C HIS A 99 7.80 -3.35 2.79
N PRO A 100 8.03 -4.36 3.64
CA PRO A 100 8.97 -4.21 4.75
C PRO A 100 10.40 -3.98 4.24
N HIS A 101 10.79 -4.69 3.17
CA HIS A 101 12.08 -4.55 2.52
C HIS A 101 12.07 -5.07 1.06
N PRO A 102 13.04 -4.72 0.21
CA PRO A 102 13.04 -5.11 -1.21
C PRO A 102 13.06 -6.62 -1.45
N GLY A 103 13.72 -7.39 -0.59
CA GLY A 103 13.80 -8.86 -0.71
C GLY A 103 12.47 -9.63 -0.64
N ILE A 104 11.34 -8.97 -0.29
CA ILE A 104 9.99 -9.56 -0.38
C ILE A 104 9.41 -9.46 -1.79
N GLU A 105 9.84 -8.49 -2.59
CA GLU A 105 9.32 -8.26 -3.92
C GLU A 105 9.87 -9.32 -4.90
N ASN A 106 9.02 -10.25 -5.31
CA ASN A 106 9.38 -11.34 -6.24
C ASN A 106 8.42 -11.47 -7.44
N SER A 107 7.41 -10.60 -7.54
CA SER A 107 6.54 -10.52 -8.72
C SER A 107 7.25 -9.83 -9.89
N PRO A 108 7.15 -10.34 -11.13
CA PRO A 108 7.73 -9.67 -12.29
C PRO A 108 7.04 -8.34 -12.63
N LYS A 109 7.78 -7.24 -12.61
CA LYS A 109 7.29 -5.90 -13.00
C LYS A 109 7.15 -5.69 -14.50
N SER A 110 7.86 -6.48 -15.33
CA SER A 110 8.01 -6.25 -16.78
C SER A 110 6.69 -6.16 -17.55
N ARG A 111 5.65 -6.90 -17.15
CA ARG A 111 4.33 -6.85 -17.79
C ARG A 111 3.60 -5.53 -17.53
N TYR A 112 3.94 -4.85 -16.45
CA TYR A 112 3.23 -3.68 -15.91
C TYR A 112 4.16 -2.46 -15.84
N GLN A 113 5.28 -2.50 -16.56
CA GLN A 113 6.41 -1.58 -16.45
C GLN A 113 5.98 -0.12 -16.60
N GLU A 114 5.02 0.17 -17.49
CA GLU A 114 4.55 1.53 -17.78
C GLU A 114 3.92 2.18 -16.56
N PHE A 115 3.31 1.40 -15.66
CA PHE A 115 2.74 1.93 -14.42
C PHE A 115 3.81 2.34 -13.42
N PHE A 116 4.94 1.63 -13.37
CA PHE A 116 6.06 1.98 -12.51
C PHE A 116 6.90 3.12 -13.10
N GLU A 117 7.20 3.06 -14.41
CA GLU A 117 7.99 4.07 -15.11
C GLU A 117 7.31 5.45 -15.13
N SER A 118 5.98 5.48 -15.23
CA SER A 118 5.21 6.73 -15.16
C SER A 118 5.04 7.28 -13.74
N GLY A 119 5.44 6.54 -12.70
CA GLY A 119 5.16 6.87 -11.31
C GLY A 119 3.69 6.73 -10.92
N ARG A 120 2.85 6.08 -11.76
CA ARG A 120 1.46 5.77 -11.42
C ARG A 120 1.38 4.76 -10.28
N VAL A 121 2.34 3.86 -10.20
CA VAL A 121 2.49 2.88 -9.13
C VAL A 121 3.87 3.03 -8.49
N ASN A 122 3.89 3.25 -7.18
CA ASN A 122 5.12 3.45 -6.42
C ASN A 122 5.25 2.37 -5.34
N CYS A 123 6.45 1.79 -5.24
CA CYS A 123 6.80 0.86 -4.17
C CYS A 123 7.60 1.58 -3.09
N TYR A 124 7.16 1.49 -1.84
CA TYR A 124 7.86 2.01 -0.68
C TYR A 124 8.39 0.85 0.15
N TYR A 125 9.68 0.89 0.47
CA TYR A 125 10.35 -0.12 1.30
C TYR A 125 10.64 0.48 2.67
N LEU A 126 9.94 0.01 3.70
CA LEU A 126 9.94 0.64 5.03
C LEU A 126 11.34 0.66 5.67
N ASN A 127 12.15 -0.37 5.44
CA ASN A 127 13.54 -0.44 5.93
C ASN A 127 14.54 0.46 5.16
N GLN A 128 14.10 1.15 4.11
CA GLN A 128 14.92 2.08 3.30
C GLN A 128 14.43 3.52 3.39
N LEU A 129 13.33 3.78 4.11
CA LEU A 129 12.91 5.14 4.37
C LEU A 129 13.95 5.78 5.29
N ASP A 130 14.47 6.95 4.90
CA ASP A 130 15.34 7.74 5.76
C ASP A 130 14.61 7.99 7.10
N GLU A 131 15.33 8.06 8.22
CA GLU A 131 14.78 8.29 9.56
C GLU A 131 14.12 9.70 9.74
N GLY A 132 13.77 10.37 8.63
CA GLY A 132 13.27 11.74 8.50
C GLY A 132 11.85 11.97 9.01
N ASP A 133 11.81 12.52 10.23
CA ASP A 133 10.92 13.55 10.81
C ASP A 133 9.40 13.42 10.89
N SER A 134 8.74 12.60 10.09
CA SER A 134 7.29 12.41 10.26
C SER A 134 6.98 11.34 11.32
N LEU A 135 6.01 11.62 12.21
CA LEU A 135 5.52 10.62 13.15
C LEU A 135 4.88 9.42 12.41
N GLY A 136 4.21 9.68 11.29
CA GLY A 136 3.64 8.67 10.40
C GLY A 136 4.65 7.62 9.95
N VAL A 137 5.76 8.06 9.36
CA VAL A 137 6.82 7.17 8.86
C VAL A 137 7.41 6.34 10.00
N LYS A 138 7.67 6.95 11.16
CA LYS A 138 8.21 6.24 12.34
C LYS A 138 7.25 5.16 12.84
N VAL A 139 5.95 5.44 12.89
CA VAL A 139 4.94 4.44 13.29
C VAL A 139 4.90 3.28 12.28
N LEU A 140 4.96 3.57 10.98
CA LEU A 140 5.00 2.53 9.93
C LEU A 140 6.24 1.63 10.08
N GLN A 141 7.41 2.20 10.35
CA GLN A 141 8.65 1.45 10.58
C GLN A 141 8.58 0.56 11.83
N LEU A 142 8.03 1.06 12.95
CA LEU A 142 7.89 0.30 14.20
C LEU A 142 7.05 -0.97 14.02
N ILE A 143 6.00 -0.94 13.19
CA ILE A 143 5.16 -2.12 12.94
C ILE A 143 5.96 -3.25 12.28
N VAL A 144 6.95 -2.91 11.44
CA VAL A 144 7.84 -3.88 10.79
C VAL A 144 8.86 -4.43 11.77
N GLU A 145 9.48 -3.58 12.60
CA GLU A 145 10.50 -3.98 13.57
C GLU A 145 9.95 -4.86 14.70
N SER A 146 8.66 -4.73 15.00
CA SER A 146 7.97 -5.50 16.04
C SER A 146 7.75 -6.98 15.69
N GLU A 147 7.92 -7.37 14.43
CA GLU A 147 7.87 -8.77 14.01
C GLU A 147 9.24 -9.42 14.24
N PRO A 148 9.35 -10.49 15.05
CA PRO A 148 10.61 -11.17 15.22
C PRO A 148 11.06 -11.71 13.85
N ASN A 149 12.27 -11.33 13.44
CA ASN A 149 13.01 -11.96 12.35
C ASN A 149 12.92 -13.48 12.53
N THR A 150 11.97 -14.13 11.87
CA THR A 150 11.94 -15.59 11.69
C THR A 150 12.86 -15.91 10.51
N GLY A 151 14.10 -15.40 10.61
CA GLY A 151 15.22 -15.68 9.72
C GLY A 151 16.22 -16.53 10.49
N SER A 152 16.13 -17.84 10.28
CA SER A 152 17.19 -18.84 10.38
C SER A 152 18.25 -18.64 11.49
N ILE A 153 18.03 -19.31 12.63
CA ILE A 153 19.16 -19.76 13.45
C ILE A 153 19.90 -20.82 12.62
N SER A 154 20.97 -20.43 11.93
CA SER A 154 21.96 -21.39 11.48
C SER A 154 22.61 -22.01 12.73
N PRO A 155 22.62 -23.34 12.91
CA PRO A 155 23.41 -23.95 13.96
C PRO A 155 24.89 -23.63 13.71
N LEU A 156 25.54 -23.08 14.72
CA LEU A 156 26.99 -22.95 14.77
C LEU A 156 27.63 -24.31 14.47
N GLN A 157 28.52 -24.34 13.47
CA GLN A 157 29.48 -25.43 13.30
C GLN A 157 30.61 -25.31 14.31
#